data_AF-A0A0J9SK81-F1
#
_entry.id   AF-A0A0J9SK81-F1
#
_cell.length_a   1.000
_cell.length_b   1.000
_cell.length_c   1.000
_cell.angle_alpha   90.00
_cell.angle_beta   90.00
_cell.angle_gamma   90.00
#
_symmetry.space_group_name_H-M   'P 1'
#
loop_
_entity.id
_entity.type
_entity.pdbx_description
1 polymer ?
#
loop_
_entity_poly.entity_id
_entity_poly.type
_entity_poly.pdbx_seq_one_letter_code
_entity_poly.pdbx_strand_id
1 'polypeptide(L)'
;MKFSELDTHLRNQWNKCIPCVWNQLEDNAYNQIKKCNFKNENISFGVTQVQKALEEICSIKEKLKNDSKENSNIEECSKINEIKQYYLNHILYYIGSISSNSSWKNEYFKVDNTCSLINIYDFLQEKPCPTENYVKKFVLHSQVQFKER
;
A
#
# COMPACT_ATOMS: atom_id res chain seq x y z
N MET A 1 24.17 -25.01 -10.76
CA MET A 1 22.98 -24.78 -9.92
C MET A 1 21.76 -24.71 -10.84
N LYS A 2 20.95 -25.78 -10.91
CA LYS A 2 19.80 -25.92 -11.83
C LYS A 2 18.49 -25.46 -11.16
N PHE A 3 18.39 -24.19 -10.81
CA PHE A 3 17.14 -23.64 -10.23
C PHE A 3 16.13 -23.19 -11.30
N SER A 4 16.53 -23.03 -12.56
CA SER A 4 15.66 -22.47 -13.61
C SER A 4 14.66 -23.47 -14.22
N GLU A 5 15.02 -24.74 -14.40
CA GLU A 5 14.18 -25.73 -15.09
C GLU A 5 12.94 -26.13 -14.26
N LEU A 6 13.12 -26.29 -12.94
CA LEU A 6 12.05 -26.70 -12.03
C LEU A 6 10.99 -25.60 -11.84
N ASP A 7 11.43 -24.35 -11.73
CA ASP A 7 10.56 -23.17 -11.58
C ASP A 7 9.73 -22.92 -12.86
N THR A 8 10.34 -23.15 -14.03
CA THR A 8 9.65 -23.05 -15.32
C THR A 8 8.58 -24.12 -15.48
N HIS A 9 8.84 -25.36 -15.05
CA HIS A 9 7.87 -26.46 -15.11
C HIS A 9 6.68 -26.21 -14.18
N LEU A 10 6.92 -25.79 -12.94
CA LEU A 10 5.87 -25.48 -11.98
C LEU A 10 4.99 -24.34 -12.48
N ARG A 11 5.60 -23.27 -13.00
CA ARG A 11 4.88 -22.13 -13.58
C ARG A 11 4.02 -22.55 -14.77
N ASN A 12 4.53 -23.44 -15.62
CA ASN A 12 3.75 -23.99 -16.74
C ASN A 12 2.57 -24.87 -16.28
N GLN A 13 2.72 -25.63 -15.20
CA GLN A 13 1.61 -26.38 -14.61
C GLN A 13 0.56 -25.45 -14.01
N TRP A 14 0.97 -24.44 -13.24
CA TRP A 14 0.05 -23.45 -12.68
C TRP A 14 -0.67 -22.65 -13.76
N ASN A 15 0.02 -22.24 -14.84
CA ASN A 15 -0.61 -21.57 -15.98
C ASN A 15 -1.72 -22.41 -16.64
N LYS A 16 -1.61 -23.75 -16.58
CA LYS A 16 -2.65 -24.67 -17.05
C LYS A 16 -3.75 -24.90 -16.01
N CYS A 17 -3.42 -24.91 -14.72
CA CYS A 17 -4.37 -25.18 -13.64
C CYS A 17 -5.18 -23.96 -13.19
N ILE A 18 -4.65 -22.74 -13.27
CA ILE A 18 -5.35 -21.51 -12.88
C ILE A 18 -6.69 -21.37 -13.61
N PRO A 19 -6.76 -21.53 -14.95
CA PRO A 19 -8.05 -21.52 -15.65
C PRO A 19 -9.03 -22.58 -15.13
N CYS A 20 -8.54 -23.79 -14.81
CA CYS A 20 -9.39 -24.86 -14.29
C CYS A 20 -10.00 -24.51 -12.93
N VAL A 21 -9.18 -23.97 -12.01
CA VAL A 21 -9.65 -23.53 -10.69
C VAL A 21 -10.61 -22.36 -10.82
N TRP A 22 -10.35 -21.43 -11.73
CA TRP A 22 -11.23 -20.27 -11.96
C TRP A 22 -12.59 -20.70 -12.49
N ASN A 23 -12.63 -21.62 -13.46
CA ASN A 23 -13.88 -22.17 -13.97
C ASN A 23 -14.68 -22.86 -12.85
N GLN A 24 -14.03 -23.65 -11.99
CA GLN A 24 -14.72 -24.28 -10.86
C GLN A 24 -15.28 -23.26 -9.87
N LEU A 25 -14.55 -22.17 -9.60
CA LEU A 25 -15.02 -21.11 -8.71
C LEU A 25 -16.19 -20.34 -9.33
N GLU A 26 -16.14 -20.04 -10.64
CA GLU A 26 -17.25 -19.42 -11.37
C GLU A 26 -18.49 -20.32 -11.41
N ASP A 27 -18.33 -21.60 -11.71
CA ASP A 27 -19.42 -22.58 -11.76
C ASP A 27 -20.07 -22.79 -10.37
N ASN A 28 -19.26 -22.83 -9.32
CA ASN A 28 -19.76 -22.91 -7.95
C ASN A 28 -20.50 -21.63 -7.53
N ALA A 29 -20.01 -20.46 -7.94
CA ALA A 29 -20.67 -19.18 -7.69
C ALA A 29 -21.96 -18.99 -8.52
N TYR A 30 -22.01 -19.56 -9.73
CA TYR A 30 -23.20 -19.56 -10.60
C TYR A 30 -24.41 -20.19 -9.89
N ASN A 31 -24.18 -21.20 -9.05
CA ASN A 31 -25.22 -21.86 -8.27
C ASN A 31 -25.66 -21.07 -7.02
N GLN A 32 -24.98 -19.98 -6.67
CA GLN A 32 -25.14 -19.28 -5.38
C GLN A 32 -25.38 -17.76 -5.50
N ILE A 33 -26.22 -17.32 -6.46
CA ILE A 33 -26.93 -16.01 -6.44
C ILE A 33 -26.26 -14.86 -7.22
N LYS A 34 -24.95 -14.87 -7.54
CA LYS A 34 -24.34 -13.83 -8.41
C LYS A 34 -23.13 -14.34 -9.19
N LYS A 35 -23.09 -14.05 -10.49
CA LYS A 35 -21.93 -14.32 -11.34
C LYS A 35 -20.78 -13.40 -10.94
N CYS A 36 -19.73 -13.95 -10.35
CA CYS A 36 -18.46 -13.25 -10.21
C CYS A 36 -17.83 -13.16 -11.61
N ASN A 37 -17.70 -11.95 -12.15
CA ASN A 37 -16.96 -11.75 -13.40
C ASN A 37 -15.47 -11.64 -13.07
N PHE A 38 -14.76 -12.76 -13.00
CA PHE A 38 -13.31 -12.73 -12.84
C PHE A 38 -12.67 -12.32 -14.16
N LYS A 39 -12.10 -11.11 -14.21
CA LYS A 39 -11.27 -10.68 -15.33
C LYS A 39 -9.94 -11.45 -15.25
N ASN A 40 -9.81 -12.55 -15.98
CA ASN A 40 -8.55 -13.30 -16.13
C ASN A 40 -7.61 -12.58 -17.11
N GLU A 41 -7.27 -11.33 -16.80
CA GLU A 41 -6.37 -10.52 -17.60
C GLU A 41 -4.92 -10.87 -17.26
N ASN A 42 -4.04 -10.88 -18.27
CA ASN A 42 -2.61 -11.06 -18.07
C ASN A 42 -2.01 -9.79 -17.45
N ILE A 43 -2.10 -9.70 -16.13
CA ILE A 43 -1.57 -8.58 -15.34
C ILE A 43 -0.09 -8.84 -15.07
N SER A 44 0.75 -7.82 -15.28
CA SER A 44 2.19 -7.96 -15.04
C SER A 44 2.48 -8.11 -13.54
N PHE A 45 3.54 -8.82 -13.21
CA PHE A 45 3.99 -8.98 -11.82
C PHE A 45 4.17 -7.63 -11.11
N GLY A 46 4.74 -6.63 -11.80
CA GLY A 46 4.90 -5.29 -11.25
C GLY A 46 3.56 -4.64 -10.86
N VAL A 47 2.53 -4.78 -11.70
CA VAL A 47 1.18 -4.26 -11.39
C VAL A 47 0.61 -4.97 -10.16
N THR A 48 0.71 -6.30 -10.07
CA THR A 48 0.26 -7.07 -8.91
C THR A 48 0.94 -6.62 -7.61
N GLN A 49 2.24 -6.34 -7.65
CA GLN A 49 2.98 -5.89 -6.47
C GLN A 49 2.61 -4.48 -6.03
N VAL A 50 2.34 -3.57 -6.98
CA VAL A 50 1.81 -2.24 -6.65
C VAL A 50 0.43 -2.36 -6.01
N GLN A 51 -0.46 -3.18 -6.56
CA GLN A 51 -1.80 -3.39 -6.00
C GLN A 51 -1.73 -3.94 -4.57
N LYS A 52 -0.90 -4.95 -4.34
CA LYS A 52 -0.66 -5.51 -3.00
C LYS A 52 -0.17 -4.45 -2.02
N ALA A 53 0.81 -3.63 -2.42
CA ALA A 53 1.34 -2.57 -1.57
C ALA A 53 0.27 -1.51 -1.22
N LEU A 54 -0.62 -1.17 -2.18
CA LEU A 54 -1.76 -0.28 -1.94
C LEU A 54 -2.76 -0.89 -0.96
N GLU A 55 -3.12 -2.16 -1.12
CA GLU A 55 -4.04 -2.87 -0.20
C GLU A 55 -3.50 -2.87 1.23
N GLU A 56 -2.21 -3.21 1.39
CA GLU A 56 -1.55 -3.24 2.70
C GLU A 56 -1.55 -1.86 3.37
N ILE A 57 -1.04 -0.81 2.69
CA ILE A 57 -0.97 0.52 3.31
C ILE A 57 -2.37 1.09 3.60
N CYS A 58 -3.35 0.81 2.75
CA CYS A 58 -4.72 1.26 3.00
C CYS A 58 -5.35 0.57 4.20
N SER A 59 -5.04 -0.70 4.44
CA SER A 59 -5.53 -1.43 5.62
C SER A 59 -5.03 -0.84 6.94
N ILE A 60 -3.84 -0.23 6.95
CA ILE A 60 -3.21 0.34 8.15
C ILE A 60 -3.27 1.87 8.23
N LYS A 61 -3.62 2.56 7.14
CA LYS A 61 -3.58 4.04 7.02
C LYS A 61 -4.35 4.76 8.11
N GLU A 62 -5.57 4.32 8.45
CA GLU A 62 -6.37 4.99 9.48
C GLU A 62 -5.80 4.81 10.89
N LYS A 63 -5.20 3.64 11.16
CA LYS A 63 -4.45 3.42 12.41
C LYS A 63 -3.28 4.39 12.52
N LEU A 64 -2.44 4.46 11.48
CA LEU A 64 -1.31 5.38 11.42
C LEU A 64 -1.72 6.86 11.53
N LYS A 65 -2.89 7.23 11.01
CA LYS A 65 -3.43 8.60 11.15
C LYS A 65 -3.87 8.91 12.58
N ASN A 66 -4.54 7.98 13.25
CA ASN A 66 -4.99 8.18 14.63
C ASN A 66 -3.78 8.29 15.56
N ASP A 67 -2.79 7.40 15.37
CA ASP A 67 -1.51 7.45 16.05
C ASP A 67 -0.81 8.81 15.82
N SER A 68 -0.90 9.39 14.60
CA SER A 68 -0.29 10.71 14.32
C SER A 68 -1.02 11.93 14.94
N LYS A 69 -2.31 11.82 15.26
CA LYS A 69 -3.10 12.92 15.84
C LYS A 69 -2.94 13.02 17.36
N GLU A 70 -2.67 11.90 18.02
CA GLU A 70 -2.44 11.85 19.46
C GLU A 70 -0.97 12.11 19.83
N ASN A 71 -0.02 11.93 18.90
CA ASN A 71 1.40 11.89 19.25
C ASN A 71 2.21 13.14 18.91
N SER A 72 2.55 13.85 19.99
CA SER A 72 3.70 14.74 20.10
C SER A 72 5.04 14.00 20.31
N ASN A 73 5.08 12.67 20.15
CA ASN A 73 6.25 11.84 20.39
C ASN A 73 7.12 11.68 19.13
N ILE A 74 8.40 12.05 19.24
CA ILE A 74 9.38 12.00 18.15
C ILE A 74 9.58 10.58 17.63
N GLU A 75 9.68 9.60 18.54
CA GLU A 75 9.99 8.21 18.18
C GLU A 75 8.87 7.59 17.33
N GLU A 76 7.62 7.87 17.68
CA GLU A 76 6.46 7.34 16.98
C GLU A 76 6.26 7.99 15.61
N CYS A 77 6.47 9.32 15.53
CA CYS A 77 6.46 10.00 14.24
C CYS A 77 7.55 9.47 13.30
N SER A 78 8.77 9.23 13.80
CA SER A 78 9.86 8.63 13.01
C SER A 78 9.47 7.24 12.49
N LYS A 79 8.90 6.37 13.33
CA LYS A 79 8.41 5.05 12.91
C LYS A 79 7.33 5.13 11.83
N ILE A 80 6.38 6.06 11.96
CA ILE A 80 5.35 6.27 10.94
C ILE A 80 5.98 6.71 9.61
N ASN A 81 6.96 7.62 9.64
CA ASN A 81 7.66 8.05 8.44
C ASN A 81 8.48 6.93 7.80
N GLU A 82 9.15 6.08 8.57
CA GLU A 82 9.84 4.89 8.06
C GLU A 82 8.87 3.95 7.31
N ILE A 83 7.70 3.68 7.89
CA ILE A 83 6.66 2.86 7.25
C ILE A 83 6.21 3.50 5.93
N LYS A 84 5.94 4.81 5.92
CA LYS A 84 5.55 5.53 4.70
C LYS A 84 6.64 5.46 3.63
N GLN A 85 7.89 5.69 4.00
CA GLN A 85 9.02 5.64 3.07
C GLN A 85 9.21 4.24 2.50
N TYR A 86 9.03 3.18 3.32
CA TYR A 86 9.04 1.80 2.86
C TYR A 86 8.01 1.58 1.74
N TYR A 87 6.75 1.94 1.97
CA TYR A 87 5.69 1.75 0.98
C TYR A 87 5.88 2.61 -0.26
N LEU A 88 6.33 3.87 -0.11
CA LEU A 88 6.63 4.74 -1.25
C LEU A 88 7.72 4.14 -2.15
N ASN A 89 8.83 3.72 -1.56
CA ASN A 89 9.94 3.10 -2.29
C ASN A 89 9.51 1.79 -2.95
N HIS A 90 8.75 0.96 -2.23
CA HIS A 90 8.25 -0.31 -2.75
C HIS A 90 7.33 -0.10 -3.96
N ILE A 91 6.39 0.84 -3.88
CA ILE A 91 5.48 1.20 -4.99
C ILE A 91 6.28 1.73 -6.18
N LEU A 92 7.19 2.69 -5.97
CA LEU A 92 7.99 3.28 -7.05
C LEU A 92 8.89 2.24 -7.74
N TYR A 93 9.49 1.33 -6.96
CA TYR A 93 10.31 0.25 -7.49
C TYR A 93 9.50 -0.65 -8.45
N TYR A 94 8.30 -1.09 -8.02
CA TYR A 94 7.49 -1.96 -8.87
C TYR A 94 6.87 -1.22 -10.06
N ILE A 95 6.49 0.05 -9.91
CA ILE A 95 6.11 0.91 -11.03
C ILE A 95 7.23 0.96 -12.07
N GLY A 96 8.48 1.17 -11.66
CA GLY A 96 9.64 1.18 -12.54
C GLY A 96 9.95 -0.18 -13.20
N SER A 97 9.51 -1.28 -12.58
CA SER A 97 9.66 -2.64 -13.13
C SER A 97 8.62 -3.01 -14.21
N ILE A 98 7.56 -2.22 -14.33
CA ILE A 98 6.50 -2.46 -15.31
C ILE A 98 6.99 -2.04 -16.70
N SER A 99 6.93 -2.95 -17.67
CA SER A 99 7.36 -2.65 -19.03
C SER A 99 6.51 -1.55 -19.67
N SER A 100 7.12 -0.71 -20.50
CA SER A 100 6.41 0.34 -21.25
C SER A 100 5.32 -0.20 -22.18
N ASN A 101 5.42 -1.47 -22.57
CA ASN A 101 4.50 -2.14 -23.47
C ASN A 101 3.29 -2.76 -22.75
N SER A 102 3.24 -2.66 -21.42
CA SER A 102 2.11 -3.18 -20.63
C SER A 102 0.93 -2.20 -20.63
N SER A 103 -0.29 -2.72 -20.48
CA SER A 103 -1.49 -1.90 -20.41
C SER A 103 -1.59 -1.26 -19.02
N TRP A 104 -1.27 0.03 -18.93
CA TRP A 104 -1.46 0.85 -17.73
C TRP A 104 -2.94 1.22 -17.58
N LYS A 105 -3.76 0.31 -17.07
CA LYS A 105 -5.15 0.64 -16.76
C LYS A 105 -5.27 1.20 -15.35
N ASN A 106 -5.96 2.32 -15.22
CA ASN A 106 -6.23 2.95 -13.92
C ASN A 106 -6.94 2.01 -12.93
N GLU A 107 -7.75 1.07 -13.43
CA GLU A 107 -8.45 0.09 -12.60
C GLU A 107 -7.51 -0.81 -11.79
N TYR A 108 -6.26 -1.01 -12.23
CA TYR A 108 -5.29 -1.82 -11.50
C TYR A 108 -4.64 -1.10 -10.31
N PHE A 109 -4.71 0.23 -10.28
CA PHE A 109 -4.09 1.05 -9.25
C PHE A 109 -5.13 1.67 -8.29
N LYS A 110 -6.29 0.99 -8.21
CA LYS A 110 -7.43 1.41 -7.41
C LYS A 110 -8.00 0.20 -6.67
N VAL A 111 -7.87 0.20 -5.35
CA VAL A 111 -8.50 -0.80 -4.47
C VAL A 111 -9.94 -0.40 -4.20
N ASP A 112 -10.17 0.88 -3.86
CA ASP A 112 -11.49 1.48 -3.73
C ASP A 112 -11.44 3.00 -4.02
N ASN A 113 -12.53 3.73 -3.77
CA ASN A 113 -12.60 5.17 -4.03
C ASN A 113 -11.66 6.01 -3.13
N THR A 114 -11.29 5.50 -1.97
CA THR A 114 -10.44 6.15 -0.95
C THR A 114 -9.00 5.65 -0.96
N CYS A 115 -8.80 4.46 -1.54
CA CYS A 115 -7.53 3.76 -1.67
C CYS A 115 -7.18 3.61 -3.16
N SER A 116 -6.66 4.70 -3.72
CA SER A 116 -6.05 4.73 -5.05
C SER A 116 -4.60 5.20 -4.92
N LEU A 117 -3.77 4.92 -5.93
CA LEU A 117 -2.38 5.38 -5.95
C LEU A 117 -2.26 6.89 -5.69
N ILE A 118 -3.14 7.69 -6.29
CA ILE A 118 -3.18 9.16 -6.10
C ILE A 118 -3.52 9.51 -4.65
N ASN A 119 -4.58 8.91 -4.09
CA ASN A 119 -5.03 9.22 -2.72
C ASN A 119 -4.04 8.75 -1.64
N ILE A 120 -3.23 7.74 -1.94
CA ILE A 120 -2.22 7.20 -1.04
C ILE A 120 -0.91 7.95 -1.15
N TYR A 121 -0.56 8.48 -2.31
CA TYR A 121 0.63 9.29 -2.48
C TYR A 121 0.68 10.45 -1.47
N ASP A 122 -0.42 11.19 -1.30
CA ASP A 122 -0.50 12.30 -0.33
C ASP A 122 -0.32 11.84 1.12
N PHE A 123 -0.76 10.62 1.44
CA PHE A 123 -0.57 10.05 2.78
C PHE A 123 0.88 9.64 3.01
N LEU A 124 1.53 9.07 1.99
CA LEU A 124 2.91 8.58 2.02
C LEU A 124 3.96 9.69 2.08
N GLN A 125 3.58 10.93 1.75
CA GLN A 125 4.48 12.06 1.94
C GLN A 125 4.90 12.16 3.41
N GLU A 126 6.22 12.28 3.59
CA GLU A 126 6.85 12.44 4.89
C GLU A 126 6.36 13.72 5.54
N LYS A 127 6.01 13.64 6.83
CA LYS A 127 5.64 14.81 7.61
C LYS A 127 6.75 15.13 8.60
N PRO A 128 7.09 16.42 8.78
CA PRO A 128 8.09 16.80 9.77
C PRO A 128 7.64 16.37 11.16
N CYS A 129 8.49 15.62 11.85
CA CYS A 129 8.26 15.25 13.24
C CYS A 129 8.53 16.43 14.17
N PRO A 130 7.82 16.52 15.32
CA PRO A 130 8.11 17.54 16.31
C PRO A 130 9.59 17.45 16.70
N THR A 131 10.30 18.57 16.68
CA THR A 131 11.65 18.66 17.26
C THR A 131 11.54 19.05 18.73
N GLU A 132 12.47 18.61 19.59
CA GLU A 132 12.48 18.91 21.04
C GLU A 132 12.35 20.42 21.35
N ASN A 133 12.67 21.29 20.39
CA ASN A 133 12.56 22.75 20.52
C ASN A 133 11.13 23.31 20.50
N TYR A 134 10.11 22.53 20.14
CA TYR A 134 8.71 22.98 20.24
C TYR A 134 8.14 22.86 21.65
N VAL A 135 8.65 21.93 22.47
CA VAL A 135 8.20 21.77 23.87
C VAL A 135 8.69 22.95 24.72
N LYS A 136 9.92 23.43 24.51
CA LYS A 136 10.44 24.60 25.23
C LYS A 136 9.71 25.90 24.87
N LYS A 137 9.21 26.05 23.64
CA LYS A 137 8.51 27.27 23.21
C LYS A 137 7.14 27.43 23.88
N PHE A 138 6.42 26.32 24.10
CA PHE A 138 5.17 26.33 24.87
C PHE A 138 5.39 26.48 26.38
N VAL A 139 6.43 25.86 26.95
CA VAL A 139 6.75 26.00 28.38
C VAL A 139 7.23 27.42 28.71
N LEU A 140 8.03 28.06 27.86
CA LEU A 140 8.42 29.46 28.10
C LEU A 140 7.25 30.45 27.94
N HIS A 141 6.37 30.29 26.94
CA HIS A 141 5.23 31.20 26.80
C HIS A 141 4.20 31.06 27.94
N SER A 142 4.00 29.86 28.48
CA SER A 142 3.11 29.65 29.63
C SER A 142 3.70 30.08 30.96
N GLN A 143 5.03 30.04 31.14
CA GLN A 143 5.70 30.55 32.35
C GLN A 143 5.82 32.07 32.38
N VAL A 144 5.95 32.75 31.23
CA VAL A 144 6.00 34.22 31.17
C VAL A 144 4.63 34.83 31.53
N GLN A 145 3.52 34.19 31.13
CA GLN A 145 2.16 34.67 31.44
C GLN A 145 1.77 34.51 32.92
N PHE A 146 2.46 33.65 33.70
CA PHE A 146 2.16 33.45 35.13
C PHE A 146 2.99 34.33 36.07
N LYS A 147 3.99 35.08 35.56
CA LYS A 147 4.86 35.94 36.36
C LYS A 147 4.46 37.43 36.32
N GLU A 148 3.42 37.78 35.57
CA GLU A 148 2.87 39.14 35.44
C GLU A 148 1.45 39.29 36.06
N ARG A 149 1.09 38.45 37.03
CA ARG A 149 -0.09 38.67 37.90
C ARG A 149 0.30 38.75 39.36
#